data_AF-A0A6M3XKH8-F1
#
_entry.id   AF-A0A6M3XKH8-F1
#
_cell.length_a   1.000
_cell.length_b   1.000
_cell.length_c   1.000
_cell.angle_alpha   90.00
_cell.angle_beta   90.00
_cell.angle_gamma   90.00
#
_symmetry.space_group_name_H-M   'P 1'
#
loop_
_entity.id
_entity.type
_entity.pdbx_description
1 polymer ?
#
loop_
_entity_poly.entity_id
_entity_poly.type
_entity_poly.pdbx_seq_one_letter_code
_entity_poly.pdbx_strand_id
1 'polypeptide(L)'
;MATDDLFKTQKTTDEEENTGLIASTMKDDTNTTTSNQDWDSGSLEISKDGAFFTPSSSGVNENDPSNVTVAGQMDKLLSKDSLYRTAAETSAKEDAASRGLLNTSMATTAGTAAAIESALPIAEQDAAYYASRGLAEQGGQIQSGLYEKQGEISSRLSSQEASQTSELSAQEAAQEMALTEVELAWNELELEAKMQVEYDRMSQEMQINFDATATEISDSYMEDYMEILLNPYFETDADRQAAIDVLNANTENRYSLAASIAGVELEWTGVPSGSTIYTDADAAADAAAAEEEAAAAAALAENMTSYSGI
;
A
#
# COMPACT_ATOMS: atom_id res chain seq x y z
N MET A 1 35.15 6.80 -22.99
CA MET A 1 34.63 8.05 -23.58
C MET A 1 33.55 8.55 -22.64
N ALA A 2 33.76 9.76 -22.11
CA ALA A 2 32.97 10.39 -21.06
C ALA A 2 31.92 11.33 -21.66
N THR A 3 30.76 11.41 -20.99
CA THR A 3 29.74 12.47 -21.04
C THR A 3 28.92 12.27 -19.76
N ASP A 4 29.11 12.95 -18.63
CA ASP A 4 29.15 14.39 -18.29
C ASP A 4 27.89 15.19 -18.62
N ASP A 5 27.41 15.86 -17.57
CA ASP A 5 26.47 16.99 -17.47
C ASP A 5 24.96 16.79 -17.73
N LEU A 6 24.17 16.78 -16.64
CA LEU A 6 22.90 17.50 -16.61
C LEU A 6 22.50 17.96 -15.19
N PHE A 7 23.13 19.03 -14.72
CA PHE A 7 22.59 19.93 -13.68
C PHE A 7 22.79 21.38 -14.14
N LYS A 8 21.68 22.12 -14.34
CA LYS A 8 21.51 23.59 -14.28
C LYS A 8 20.09 23.96 -14.76
N THR A 9 19.14 24.28 -13.86
CA THR A 9 18.78 25.62 -13.30
C THR A 9 18.11 26.63 -14.24
N GLN A 10 16.87 27.00 -13.90
CA GLN A 10 16.25 28.35 -13.95
C GLN A 10 15.23 28.36 -12.80
N LYS A 11 15.27 29.16 -11.72
CA LYS A 11 15.49 30.59 -11.40
C LYS A 11 14.31 31.53 -11.76
N THR A 12 13.99 32.40 -10.79
CA THR A 12 13.23 33.69 -10.78
C THR A 12 11.82 33.55 -10.19
N THR A 13 11.29 34.35 -9.25
CA THR A 13 11.57 35.74 -8.75
C THR A 13 10.71 35.91 -7.46
N ASP A 14 11.27 36.21 -6.28
CA ASP A 14 11.36 37.51 -5.53
C ASP A 14 10.06 38.14 -4.96
N GLU A 15 10.24 38.84 -3.82
CA GLU A 15 9.36 39.74 -3.02
C GLU A 15 8.82 39.13 -1.70
N GLU A 16 9.57 39.20 -0.58
CA GLU A 16 9.83 40.32 0.37
C GLU A 16 8.66 40.71 1.31
N GLU A 17 8.90 40.45 2.61
CA GLU A 17 8.57 41.22 3.81
C GLU A 17 7.18 41.85 4.00
N ASN A 18 6.46 41.47 5.07
CA ASN A 18 6.13 42.44 6.11
C ASN A 18 5.62 41.81 7.43
N THR A 19 6.22 42.30 8.49
CA THR A 19 5.87 42.27 9.91
C THR A 19 4.47 42.82 10.25
N GLY A 20 3.93 42.42 11.42
CA GLY A 20 2.88 43.17 12.13
C GLY A 20 1.74 42.29 12.66
N LEU A 21 1.79 41.84 13.92
CA LEU A 21 1.08 42.47 15.04
C LEU A 21 -0.39 42.82 14.76
N ILE A 22 -1.33 42.02 15.27
CA ILE A 22 -2.53 42.56 15.94
C ILE A 22 -2.78 41.75 17.21
N ALA A 23 -2.59 42.45 18.33
CA ALA A 23 -2.92 42.03 19.68
C ALA A 23 -4.40 42.26 20.00
N SER A 24 -4.94 41.46 20.91
CA SER A 24 -5.93 41.81 21.96
C SER A 24 -6.30 40.50 22.66
N THR A 25 -6.41 40.32 23.97
CA THR A 25 -6.48 41.15 25.20
C THR A 25 -6.49 40.09 26.33
N MET A 26 -5.78 40.18 27.45
CA MET A 26 -6.20 40.74 28.75
C MET A 26 -5.07 40.34 29.73
N LYS A 27 -4.28 41.27 30.25
CA LYS A 27 -4.39 41.92 31.58
C LYS A 27 -4.23 40.97 32.78
N ASP A 28 -3.18 41.28 33.56
CA ASP A 28 -2.89 40.97 34.96
C ASP A 28 -3.99 40.28 35.77
N ASP A 29 -3.62 39.25 36.53
CA ASP A 29 -3.46 39.43 37.99
C ASP A 29 -2.87 38.19 38.67
N THR A 30 -1.96 38.47 39.58
CA THR A 30 -1.31 37.56 40.51
C THR A 30 -2.27 36.86 41.48
N ASN A 31 -1.85 35.69 41.97
CA ASN A 31 -2.13 35.16 43.32
C ASN A 31 -3.50 34.51 43.55
N THR A 32 -3.55 33.17 43.70
CA THR A 32 -3.88 32.52 44.99
C THR A 32 -3.77 31.01 44.93
N THR A 33 -2.97 30.49 45.87
CA THR A 33 -3.00 29.11 46.36
C THR A 33 -4.41 28.71 46.78
N THR A 34 -4.93 27.58 46.27
CA THR A 34 -5.82 26.72 47.08
C THR A 34 -5.60 25.27 46.70
N SER A 35 -5.16 24.52 47.71
CA SER A 35 -5.11 23.07 47.78
C SER A 35 -6.42 22.43 47.34
N ASN A 36 -6.37 21.48 46.40
CA ASN A 36 -7.14 20.25 46.55
C ASN A 36 -6.42 19.09 45.85
N GLN A 37 -6.00 18.12 46.66
CA GLN A 37 -5.45 16.86 46.20
C GLN A 37 -6.59 16.02 45.63
N ASP A 38 -6.59 15.80 44.32
CA ASP A 38 -7.25 14.65 43.72
C ASP A 38 -6.21 13.91 42.88
N TRP A 39 -5.87 12.70 43.36
CA TRP A 39 -5.03 11.76 42.65
C TRP A 39 -5.84 11.17 41.50
N ASP A 40 -5.69 11.70 40.29
CA ASP A 40 -6.18 11.04 39.08
C ASP A 40 -5.07 10.90 38.03
N SER A 41 -4.77 9.63 37.76
CA SER A 41 -4.00 9.00 36.69
C SER A 41 -3.29 9.87 35.62
N GLY A 42 -2.08 10.34 35.97
CA GLY A 42 -0.86 10.01 35.22
C GLY A 42 -0.75 10.46 33.75
N SER A 43 -1.20 11.67 33.41
CA SER A 43 -0.62 12.41 32.28
C SER A 43 0.70 13.03 32.74
N LEU A 44 1.82 12.39 32.40
CA LEU A 44 3.13 13.05 32.48
C LEU A 44 3.18 14.09 31.36
N GLU A 45 2.70 15.29 31.67
CA GLU A 45 3.12 16.48 30.93
C GLU A 45 4.64 16.59 31.06
N ILE A 46 5.34 16.20 30.00
CA ILE A 46 6.74 16.55 29.81
C ILE A 46 6.75 18.07 29.73
N SER A 47 7.03 18.70 30.88
CA SER A 47 7.39 20.10 30.98
C SER A 47 8.35 20.41 29.84
N LYS A 48 7.97 21.36 28.98
CA LYS A 48 8.85 21.95 27.96
C LYS A 48 10.07 22.64 28.58
N ASP A 49 10.07 22.80 29.90
CA ASP A 49 11.25 23.05 30.71
C ASP A 49 11.68 21.74 31.35
N GLY A 50 12.37 20.91 30.56
CA GLY A 50 13.13 19.79 31.07
C GLY A 50 14.25 20.33 31.94
N ALA A 51 13.97 20.62 33.21
CA ALA A 51 14.96 20.83 34.25
C ALA A 51 15.66 19.49 34.53
N PHE A 52 16.37 18.99 33.52
CA PHE A 52 17.45 18.05 33.72
C PHE A 52 18.46 18.72 34.63
N PHE A 53 18.96 17.94 35.57
CA PHE A 53 20.03 18.33 36.47
C PHE A 53 21.25 18.68 35.62
N THR A 54 21.34 19.92 35.14
CA THR A 54 22.62 20.49 34.72
C THR A 54 23.42 20.53 36.01
N PRO A 55 24.51 19.76 36.18
CA PRO A 55 25.47 20.16 37.21
C PRO A 55 25.78 21.61 36.88
N SER A 56 25.35 22.50 37.78
CA SER A 56 25.80 23.88 37.75
C SER A 56 27.30 23.77 37.89
N SER A 57 28.01 23.73 36.76
CA SER A 57 29.40 24.14 36.72
C SER A 57 29.34 25.61 37.07
N SER A 58 29.36 25.89 38.38
CA SER A 58 29.79 27.15 38.94
C SER A 58 30.93 27.61 38.04
N GLY A 59 30.76 28.74 37.34
CA GLY A 59 31.43 29.15 36.08
C GLY A 59 32.96 29.13 36.04
N VAL A 60 33.55 28.02 36.44
CA VAL A 60 34.93 27.64 36.47
C VAL A 60 35.03 26.69 35.30
N ASN A 61 35.67 27.12 34.22
CA ASN A 61 35.95 26.22 33.11
C ASN A 61 36.85 25.09 33.65
N GLU A 62 36.26 23.90 33.81
CA GLU A 62 36.92 22.73 34.40
C GLU A 62 38.03 22.18 33.51
N ASN A 63 38.14 22.68 32.27
CA ASN A 63 39.21 22.37 31.33
C ASN A 63 40.24 23.52 31.20
N ASP A 64 40.08 24.62 31.96
CA ASP A 64 41.07 25.69 31.99
C ASP A 64 42.32 25.23 32.75
N PRO A 65 43.51 25.26 32.12
CA PRO A 65 44.77 24.87 32.76
C PRO A 65 45.01 25.58 34.11
N SER A 66 44.45 26.78 34.29
CA SER A 66 44.49 27.56 35.52
C SER A 66 43.81 26.86 36.72
N ASN A 67 42.90 25.93 36.45
CA ASN A 67 42.07 25.23 37.43
C ASN A 67 42.45 23.75 37.61
N VAL A 68 43.07 23.12 36.62
CA VAL A 68 43.39 21.68 36.68
C VAL A 68 44.87 21.35 36.80
N THR A 69 45.76 22.33 36.59
CA THR A 69 47.20 22.10 36.71
C THR A 69 47.75 22.62 38.02
N VAL A 70 48.81 21.97 38.52
CA VAL A 70 49.54 22.44 39.71
C VAL A 70 50.07 23.85 39.51
N ALA A 71 50.53 24.18 38.29
CA ALA A 71 51.00 25.52 37.95
C ALA A 71 49.89 26.57 38.07
N GLY A 72 48.70 26.28 37.53
CA GLY A 72 47.54 27.17 37.65
C GLY A 72 47.06 27.37 39.09
N GLN A 73 47.07 26.31 39.89
CA GLN A 73 46.73 26.40 41.32
C GLN A 73 47.79 27.16 42.11
N MET A 74 49.07 26.99 41.78
CA MET A 74 50.17 27.75 42.36
C MET A 74 50.06 29.24 42.04
N ASP A 75 49.74 29.60 40.80
CA ASP A 75 49.55 31.00 40.39
C ASP A 75 48.40 31.68 41.14
N LYS A 76 47.35 30.94 41.51
CA LYS A 76 46.26 31.47 42.35
C LYS A 76 46.70 31.67 43.80
N LEU A 77 47.35 30.67 44.38
CA LEU A 77 47.83 30.72 45.78
C LEU A 77 48.92 31.77 45.99
N LEU A 78 49.73 32.03 44.96
CA LEU A 78 50.81 33.03 44.96
C LEU A 78 50.45 34.32 44.22
N SER A 79 49.19 34.51 43.86
CA SER A 79 48.74 35.76 43.23
C SER A 79 49.05 36.98 44.11
N LYS A 80 49.23 38.15 43.50
CA LYS A 80 49.66 39.37 44.21
C LYS A 80 48.75 39.74 45.38
N ASP A 81 47.47 39.39 45.30
CA ASP A 81 46.45 39.71 46.30
C ASP A 81 46.09 38.52 47.21
N SER A 82 46.81 37.40 47.09
CA SER A 82 46.55 36.22 47.91
C SER A 82 46.90 36.48 49.38
N LEU A 83 45.96 36.15 50.26
CA LEU A 83 46.17 36.15 51.72
C LEU A 83 47.32 35.20 52.11
N TYR A 84 47.53 34.11 51.36
CA TYR A 84 48.63 33.17 51.60
C TYR A 84 49.99 33.82 51.40
N ARG A 85 50.16 34.56 50.29
CA ARG A 85 51.42 35.27 49.99
C ARG A 85 51.67 36.39 51.00
N THR A 86 50.62 37.14 51.35
CA THR A 86 50.69 38.24 52.33
C THR A 86 51.07 37.73 53.72
N ALA A 87 50.50 36.60 54.15
CA ALA A 87 50.82 35.96 55.42
C ALA A 87 52.27 35.46 55.47
N ALA A 88 52.74 34.80 54.40
CA ALA A 88 54.12 34.32 54.29
C ALA A 88 55.14 35.47 54.26
N GLU A 89 54.86 36.56 53.52
CA GLU A 89 55.68 37.77 53.51
C GLU A 89 55.71 38.45 54.89
N THR A 90 54.60 38.45 55.63
CA THR A 90 54.51 39.03 56.97
C THR A 90 55.33 38.22 57.97
N SER A 91 55.17 36.89 57.98
CA SER A 91 55.94 36.00 58.84
C SER A 91 57.45 36.08 58.57
N ALA A 92 57.86 36.20 57.30
CA ALA A 92 59.26 36.38 56.96
C ALA A 92 59.83 37.75 57.39
N LYS A 93 59.01 38.82 57.34
CA LYS A 93 59.40 40.13 57.89
C LYS A 93 59.53 40.10 59.41
N GLU A 94 58.67 39.37 60.11
CA GLU A 94 58.74 39.17 61.56
C GLU A 94 59.99 38.38 61.97
N ASP A 95 60.30 37.27 61.28
CA ASP A 95 61.53 36.51 61.54
C ASP A 95 62.79 37.34 61.20
N ALA A 96 62.78 38.08 60.10
CA ALA A 96 63.88 38.99 59.75
C ALA A 96 64.03 40.15 60.76
N ALA A 97 62.92 40.68 61.30
CA ALA A 97 62.94 41.69 62.35
C ALA A 97 63.56 41.16 63.64
N SER A 98 63.20 39.93 64.03
CA SER A 98 63.77 39.27 65.21
C SER A 98 65.30 39.08 65.12
N ARG A 99 65.82 39.02 63.89
CA ARG A 99 67.26 38.86 63.59
C ARG A 99 67.97 40.18 63.26
N GLY A 100 67.27 41.32 63.28
CA GLY A 100 67.83 42.63 62.92
C GLY A 100 68.12 42.82 61.42
N LEU A 101 67.53 41.97 60.56
CA LEU A 101 67.77 41.91 59.11
C LEU A 101 66.62 42.48 58.27
N LEU A 102 65.74 43.28 58.88
CA LEU A 102 64.53 43.86 58.28
C LEU A 102 64.75 44.58 56.94
N ASN A 103 65.97 45.05 56.67
CA ASN A 103 66.30 45.86 55.49
C ASN A 103 66.99 45.05 54.38
N THR A 104 66.95 43.71 54.43
CA THR A 104 67.64 42.86 53.47
C THR A 104 66.66 42.23 52.48
N SER A 105 67.05 42.19 51.20
CA SER A 105 66.34 41.45 50.14
C SER A 105 66.19 39.95 50.46
N MET A 106 67.00 39.42 51.39
CA MET A 106 66.88 38.05 51.89
C MET A 106 65.56 37.79 52.63
N ALA A 107 65.02 38.78 53.36
CA ALA A 107 63.76 38.62 54.08
C ALA A 107 62.59 38.39 53.12
N THR A 108 62.55 39.14 52.01
CA THR A 108 61.54 38.98 50.96
C THR A 108 61.71 37.67 50.20
N THR A 109 62.94 37.27 49.85
CA THR A 109 63.19 36.01 49.14
C THR A 109 62.87 34.79 49.99
N ALA A 110 63.18 34.82 51.29
CA ALA A 110 62.85 33.74 52.22
C ALA A 110 61.33 33.60 52.39
N GLY A 111 60.59 34.70 52.49
CA GLY A 111 59.12 34.68 52.54
C GLY A 111 58.49 34.11 51.27
N THR A 112 59.01 34.45 50.09
CA THR A 112 58.53 33.86 48.83
C THR A 112 58.86 32.38 48.71
N ALA A 113 60.06 31.94 49.16
CA ALA A 113 60.43 30.53 49.12
C ALA A 113 59.55 29.68 50.07
N ALA A 114 59.30 30.18 51.30
CA ALA A 114 58.40 29.54 52.25
C ALA A 114 56.95 29.51 51.75
N ALA A 115 56.48 30.56 51.07
CA ALA A 115 55.17 30.59 50.44
C ALA A 115 55.03 29.51 49.35
N ILE A 116 56.04 29.38 48.47
CA ILE A 116 56.04 28.37 47.40
C ILE A 116 56.06 26.95 47.99
N GLU A 117 56.93 26.68 48.95
CA GLU A 117 57.09 25.35 49.55
C GLU A 117 55.84 24.90 50.32
N SER A 118 55.15 25.84 50.99
CA SER A 118 53.88 25.55 51.68
C SER A 118 52.67 25.48 50.74
N ALA A 119 52.68 26.21 49.62
CA ALA A 119 51.59 26.19 48.64
C ALA A 119 51.61 24.95 47.73
N LEU A 120 52.79 24.35 47.50
CA LEU A 120 52.96 23.20 46.60
C LEU A 120 52.09 21.98 46.94
N PRO A 121 52.06 21.45 48.19
CA PRO A 121 51.21 20.31 48.50
C PRO A 121 49.71 20.62 48.37
N ILE A 122 49.31 21.87 48.60
CA ILE A 122 47.91 22.31 48.44
C ILE A 122 47.57 22.35 46.94
N ALA A 123 48.44 22.96 46.13
CA ALA A 123 48.26 23.03 44.69
C ALA A 123 48.23 21.65 44.02
N GLU A 124 49.05 20.70 44.49
CA GLU A 124 49.01 19.31 44.03
C GLU A 124 47.70 18.60 44.38
N GLN A 125 47.21 18.77 45.61
CA GLN A 125 45.95 18.19 46.05
C GLN A 125 44.76 18.76 45.27
N ASP A 126 44.71 20.08 45.09
CA ASP A 126 43.64 20.76 44.37
C ASP A 126 43.65 20.38 42.88
N ALA A 127 44.82 20.37 42.24
CA ALA A 127 44.94 19.95 40.84
C ALA A 127 44.46 18.51 40.65
N ALA A 128 44.83 17.59 41.54
CA ALA A 128 44.36 16.21 41.50
C ALA A 128 42.84 16.11 41.69
N TYR A 129 42.27 16.89 42.61
CA TYR A 129 40.83 16.94 42.83
C TYR A 129 40.08 17.43 41.59
N TYR A 130 40.45 18.58 41.02
CA TYR A 130 39.78 19.11 39.82
C TYR A 130 39.98 18.23 38.59
N ALA A 131 41.15 17.64 38.40
CA ALA A 131 41.39 16.69 37.31
C ALA A 131 40.51 15.44 37.45
N SER A 132 40.36 14.90 38.66
CA SER A 132 39.49 13.74 38.92
C SER A 132 38.00 14.05 38.66
N ARG A 133 37.58 15.27 39.03
CA ARG A 133 36.22 15.74 38.80
C ARG A 133 35.93 15.93 37.31
N GLY A 134 36.82 16.59 36.57
CA GLY A 134 36.65 16.80 35.13
C GLY A 134 36.53 15.49 34.35
N LEU A 135 37.30 14.46 34.72
CA LEU A 135 37.18 13.12 34.15
C LEU A 135 35.83 12.46 34.48
N ALA A 136 35.34 12.60 35.71
CA ALA A 136 34.05 12.06 36.12
C ALA A 136 32.88 12.74 35.37
N GLU A 137 32.95 14.06 35.20
CA GLU A 137 31.95 14.82 34.44
C GLU A 137 31.98 14.46 32.95
N GLN A 138 33.16 14.34 32.34
CA GLN A 138 33.30 13.89 30.96
C GLN A 138 32.74 12.47 30.77
N GLY A 139 33.02 11.56 31.72
CA GLY A 139 32.47 10.21 31.72
C GLY A 139 30.94 10.21 31.78
N GLY A 140 30.36 11.04 32.65
CA GLY A 140 28.90 11.21 32.75
C GLY A 140 28.27 11.76 31.47
N GLN A 141 28.89 12.76 30.84
CA GLN A 141 28.41 13.35 29.58
C GLN A 141 28.44 12.33 28.44
N ILE A 142 29.54 11.59 28.28
CA ILE A 142 29.66 10.54 27.27
C ILE A 142 28.61 9.45 27.52
N GLN A 143 28.46 9.02 28.77
CA GLN A 143 27.51 7.98 29.14
C GLN A 143 26.06 8.40 28.87
N SER A 144 25.67 9.63 29.21
CA SER A 144 24.34 10.17 28.88
C SER A 144 24.09 10.19 27.37
N GLY A 145 25.05 10.72 26.60
CA GLY A 145 24.94 10.77 25.15
C GLY A 145 24.83 9.38 24.51
N LEU A 146 25.50 8.37 25.07
CA LEU A 146 25.38 6.99 24.62
C LEU A 146 23.99 6.41 24.90
N TYR A 147 23.41 6.64 26.07
CA TYR A 147 22.06 6.17 26.38
C TYR A 147 20.99 6.84 25.50
N GLU A 148 21.12 8.13 25.27
CA GLU A 148 20.22 8.86 24.36
C GLU A 148 20.29 8.30 22.94
N LYS A 149 21.51 8.07 22.42
CA LYS A 149 21.72 7.48 21.09
C LYS A 149 21.20 6.04 21.02
N GLN A 150 21.37 5.26 22.07
CA GLN A 150 20.84 3.90 22.13
C GLN A 150 19.30 3.89 22.11
N GLY A 151 18.66 4.79 22.86
CA GLY A 151 17.20 4.95 22.86
C GLY A 151 16.69 5.40 21.49
N GLU A 152 17.37 6.36 20.86
CA GLU A 152 17.05 6.84 19.51
C GLU A 152 17.13 5.71 18.47
N ILE A 153 18.21 4.91 18.49
CA ILE A 153 18.38 3.77 17.58
C ILE A 153 17.28 2.74 17.81
N SER A 154 16.99 2.40 19.07
CA SER A 154 15.95 1.42 19.39
C SER A 154 14.57 1.87 18.95
N SER A 155 14.25 3.15 19.13
CA SER A 155 12.98 3.74 18.68
C SER A 155 12.86 3.73 17.16
N ARG A 156 13.92 4.15 16.45
CA ARG A 156 13.95 4.13 14.98
C ARG A 156 13.80 2.71 14.44
N LEU A 157 14.51 1.75 15.01
CA LEU A 157 14.43 0.35 14.61
C LEU A 157 13.01 -0.19 14.80
N SER A 158 12.40 0.04 15.97
CA SER A 158 11.02 -0.40 16.23
C SER A 158 10.02 0.24 15.28
N SER A 159 10.15 1.54 14.95
CA SER A 159 9.29 2.20 13.97
C SER A 159 9.45 1.63 12.56
N GLN A 160 10.67 1.24 12.20
CA GLN A 160 10.99 0.66 10.90
C GLN A 160 10.44 -0.78 10.80
N GLU A 161 10.56 -1.57 11.86
CA GLU A 161 9.98 -2.92 11.94
C GLU A 161 8.45 -2.88 11.85
N ALA A 162 7.80 -1.94 12.56
CA ALA A 162 6.36 -1.76 12.51
C ALA A 162 5.88 -1.37 11.09
N SER A 163 6.62 -0.47 10.43
CA SER A 163 6.29 -0.05 9.06
C SER A 163 6.42 -1.20 8.06
N GLN A 164 7.53 -1.95 8.10
CA GLN A 164 7.73 -3.12 7.24
C GLN A 164 6.67 -4.20 7.48
N THR A 165 6.33 -4.46 8.74
CA THR A 165 5.29 -5.44 9.09
C THR A 165 3.93 -5.01 8.57
N SER A 166 3.61 -3.71 8.65
CA SER A 166 2.36 -3.17 8.11
C SER A 166 2.31 -3.21 6.58
N GLU A 167 3.43 -2.99 5.90
CA GLU A 167 3.50 -3.08 4.43
C GLU A 167 3.32 -4.53 3.96
N LEU A 168 3.99 -5.48 4.61
CA LEU A 168 3.87 -6.90 4.30
C LEU A 168 2.45 -7.42 4.56
N SER A 169 1.83 -7.06 5.68
CA SER A 169 0.46 -7.50 5.98
C SER A 169 -0.56 -6.90 5.00
N ALA A 170 -0.38 -5.66 4.57
CA ALA A 170 -1.20 -5.06 3.52
C ALA A 170 -1.01 -5.77 2.17
N GLN A 171 0.22 -6.16 1.84
CA GLN A 171 0.53 -6.92 0.63
C GLN A 171 -0.10 -8.32 0.65
N GLU A 172 -0.02 -9.02 1.79
CA GLU A 172 -0.63 -10.33 1.99
C GLU A 172 -2.16 -10.26 1.83
N ALA A 173 -2.80 -9.26 2.47
CA ALA A 173 -4.24 -9.05 2.34
C ALA A 173 -4.66 -8.72 0.89
N ALA A 174 -3.87 -7.92 0.17
CA ALA A 174 -4.13 -7.62 -1.24
C ALA A 174 -3.99 -8.87 -2.13
N GLN A 175 -3.00 -9.72 -1.85
CA GLN A 175 -2.81 -10.98 -2.58
C GLN A 175 -3.96 -11.95 -2.33
N GLU A 176 -4.42 -12.07 -1.08
CA GLU A 176 -5.56 -12.92 -0.73
C GLU A 176 -6.83 -12.44 -1.45
N MET A 177 -7.12 -11.14 -1.45
CA MET A 177 -8.26 -10.59 -2.20
C MET A 177 -8.15 -10.91 -3.70
N ALA A 178 -6.98 -10.73 -4.30
CA ALA A 178 -6.79 -11.04 -5.72
C ALA A 178 -7.01 -12.53 -6.04
N LEU A 179 -6.59 -13.45 -5.15
CA LEU A 179 -6.86 -14.88 -5.33
C LEU A 179 -8.35 -15.20 -5.21
N THR A 180 -9.05 -14.60 -4.24
CA THR A 180 -10.50 -14.80 -4.09
C THR A 180 -11.28 -14.25 -5.28
N GLU A 181 -10.86 -13.13 -5.86
CA GLU A 181 -11.48 -12.55 -7.06
C GLU A 181 -11.32 -13.48 -8.27
N VAL A 182 -10.12 -14.05 -8.46
CA VAL A 182 -9.87 -15.03 -9.51
C VAL A 182 -10.73 -16.28 -9.31
N GLU A 183 -10.86 -16.77 -8.08
CA GLU A 183 -11.69 -17.95 -7.76
C GLU A 183 -13.18 -17.70 -8.07
N LEU A 184 -13.70 -16.52 -7.72
CA LEU A 184 -15.06 -16.12 -8.05
C LEU A 184 -15.28 -16.05 -9.57
N ALA A 185 -14.34 -15.48 -10.32
CA ALA A 185 -14.44 -15.38 -11.77
C ALA A 185 -14.47 -16.76 -12.46
N TRP A 186 -13.68 -17.72 -11.98
CA TRP A 186 -13.72 -19.10 -12.50
C TRP A 186 -15.06 -19.78 -12.21
N ASN A 187 -15.60 -19.61 -11.00
CA ASN A 187 -16.89 -20.18 -10.63
C ASN A 187 -18.04 -19.58 -11.45
N GLU A 188 -18.00 -18.28 -11.73
CA GLU A 188 -18.99 -17.60 -12.57
C GLU A 188 -18.94 -18.11 -14.01
N LEU A 189 -17.75 -18.22 -14.59
CA LEU A 189 -17.55 -18.77 -15.93
C LEU A 189 -18.04 -20.23 -16.02
N GLU A 190 -17.76 -21.04 -15.01
CA GLU A 190 -18.21 -22.44 -14.97
C GLU A 190 -19.75 -22.52 -14.90
N LEU A 191 -20.38 -21.62 -14.12
CA LEU A 191 -21.83 -21.55 -14.03
C LEU A 191 -22.47 -21.14 -15.36
N GLU A 192 -21.91 -20.13 -16.02
CA GLU A 192 -22.38 -19.66 -17.33
C GLU A 192 -22.26 -20.77 -18.39
N ALA A 193 -21.11 -21.44 -18.44
CA ALA A 193 -20.90 -22.57 -19.35
C ALA A 193 -21.89 -23.71 -19.10
N LYS A 194 -22.19 -24.04 -17.83
CA LYS A 194 -23.19 -25.06 -17.49
C LYS A 194 -24.59 -24.65 -17.93
N MET A 195 -24.97 -23.38 -17.75
CA MET A 195 -26.27 -22.90 -18.19
C MET A 195 -26.42 -22.96 -19.71
N GLN A 196 -25.37 -22.62 -20.46
CA GLN A 196 -25.39 -22.68 -21.91
C GLN A 196 -25.58 -24.12 -22.42
N VAL A 197 -24.83 -25.08 -21.85
CA VAL A 197 -24.98 -26.50 -22.19
C VAL A 197 -26.37 -27.03 -21.86
N GLU A 198 -26.94 -26.63 -20.71
CA GLU A 198 -28.30 -27.01 -20.34
C GLU A 198 -29.35 -26.40 -21.28
N TYR A 199 -29.18 -25.15 -21.70
CA TYR A 199 -30.05 -24.51 -22.68
C TYR A 199 -30.02 -25.26 -24.02
N ASP A 200 -28.82 -25.58 -24.51
CA ASP A 200 -28.64 -26.34 -25.75
C ASP A 200 -29.29 -27.72 -25.65
N ARG A 201 -29.08 -28.43 -24.54
CA ARG A 201 -29.73 -29.72 -24.26
C ARG A 201 -31.25 -29.60 -24.24
N MET A 202 -31.79 -28.59 -23.59
CA MET A 202 -33.24 -28.37 -23.54
C MET A 202 -33.82 -28.07 -24.92
N SER A 203 -33.12 -27.27 -25.73
CA SER A 203 -33.54 -27.00 -27.12
C SER A 203 -33.53 -28.27 -27.98
N GLN A 204 -32.52 -29.13 -27.80
CA GLN A 204 -32.40 -30.38 -28.52
C GLN A 204 -33.48 -31.38 -28.08
N GLU A 205 -33.76 -31.49 -26.79
CA GLU A 205 -34.85 -32.32 -26.27
C GLU A 205 -36.21 -31.83 -26.80
N MET A 206 -36.43 -30.51 -26.86
CA MET A 206 -37.64 -29.93 -27.45
C MET A 206 -37.75 -30.27 -28.94
N GLN A 207 -36.66 -30.19 -29.70
CA GLN A 207 -36.63 -30.57 -31.11
C GLN A 207 -36.92 -32.07 -31.29
N ILE A 208 -36.29 -32.94 -30.51
CA ILE A 208 -36.53 -34.39 -30.56
C ILE A 208 -38.00 -34.70 -30.24
N ASN A 209 -38.56 -34.08 -29.20
CA ASN A 209 -39.97 -34.25 -28.84
C ASN A 209 -40.90 -33.74 -29.94
N PHE A 210 -40.54 -32.63 -30.58
CA PHE A 210 -41.26 -32.09 -31.71
C PHE A 210 -41.23 -33.04 -32.90
N ASP A 211 -40.06 -33.55 -33.30
CA ASP A 211 -39.89 -34.49 -34.41
C ASP A 211 -40.68 -35.79 -34.16
N ALA A 212 -40.67 -36.30 -32.92
CA ALA A 212 -41.47 -37.45 -32.53
C ALA A 212 -42.98 -37.18 -32.68
N THR A 213 -43.44 -36.01 -32.24
CA THR A 213 -44.85 -35.59 -32.36
C THR A 213 -45.26 -35.40 -33.83
N ALA A 214 -44.40 -34.79 -34.64
CA ALA A 214 -44.64 -34.58 -36.07
C ALA A 214 -44.72 -35.93 -36.81
N THR A 215 -43.88 -36.90 -36.44
CA THR A 215 -43.93 -38.26 -36.98
C THR A 215 -45.24 -38.96 -36.59
N GLU A 216 -45.66 -38.86 -35.32
CA GLU A 216 -46.93 -39.45 -34.85
C GLU A 216 -48.16 -38.87 -35.57
N ILE A 217 -48.17 -37.54 -35.79
CA ILE A 217 -49.24 -36.89 -36.57
C ILE A 217 -49.26 -37.42 -38.02
N SER A 218 -48.08 -37.55 -38.65
CA SER A 218 -47.96 -38.07 -40.01
C SER A 218 -48.43 -39.53 -40.13
N ASP A 219 -48.04 -40.39 -39.19
CA ASP A 219 -48.42 -41.80 -39.18
C ASP A 219 -49.93 -41.98 -38.99
N SER A 220 -50.53 -41.24 -38.03
CA SER A 220 -51.98 -41.20 -37.80
C SER A 220 -52.73 -40.74 -39.04
N TYR A 221 -52.22 -39.72 -39.74
CA TYR A 221 -52.83 -39.24 -40.96
C TYR A 221 -52.84 -40.29 -42.07
N MET A 222 -51.72 -41.02 -42.27
CA MET A 222 -51.66 -42.10 -43.27
C MET A 222 -52.62 -43.24 -42.96
N GLU A 223 -52.74 -43.62 -41.67
CA GLU A 223 -53.68 -44.65 -41.23
C GLU A 223 -55.14 -44.24 -41.51
N ASP A 224 -55.55 -43.05 -41.06
CA ASP A 224 -56.89 -42.52 -41.26
C ASP A 224 -57.23 -42.33 -42.76
N TYR A 225 -56.25 -41.87 -43.55
CA TYR A 225 -56.40 -41.70 -44.99
C TYR A 225 -56.64 -43.05 -45.69
N MET A 226 -55.87 -44.08 -45.33
CA MET A 226 -56.07 -45.44 -45.86
C MET A 226 -57.41 -46.02 -45.42
N GLU A 227 -57.85 -45.79 -44.18
CA GLU A 227 -59.17 -46.21 -43.71
C GLU A 227 -60.29 -45.60 -44.57
N ILE A 228 -60.24 -44.29 -44.83
CA ILE A 228 -61.22 -43.59 -45.68
C ILE A 228 -61.25 -44.20 -47.10
N LEU A 229 -60.09 -44.54 -47.67
CA LEU A 229 -60.01 -45.13 -49.00
C LEU A 229 -60.52 -46.58 -49.06
N LEU A 230 -60.35 -47.38 -48.02
CA LEU A 230 -60.82 -48.77 -48.02
C LEU A 230 -62.25 -48.94 -47.50
N ASN A 231 -62.83 -47.89 -46.91
CA ASN A 231 -64.15 -47.97 -46.29
C ASN A 231 -65.27 -48.09 -47.35
N PRO A 232 -66.07 -49.18 -47.33
CA PRO A 232 -67.15 -49.43 -48.28
C PRO A 232 -68.41 -48.58 -48.04
N TYR A 233 -68.50 -47.83 -46.94
CA TYR A 233 -69.67 -47.00 -46.60
C TYR A 233 -69.70 -45.64 -47.31
N PHE A 234 -68.61 -45.22 -47.97
CA PHE A 234 -68.64 -44.02 -48.82
C PHE A 234 -69.25 -44.37 -50.19
N GLU A 235 -70.53 -44.01 -50.35
CA GLU A 235 -71.34 -44.35 -51.54
C GLU A 235 -70.90 -43.58 -52.81
N THR A 236 -70.27 -42.41 -52.65
CA THR A 236 -69.80 -41.57 -53.76
C THR A 236 -68.36 -41.09 -53.54
N ASP A 237 -67.67 -40.78 -54.65
CA ASP A 237 -66.34 -40.14 -54.60
C ASP A 237 -66.39 -38.77 -53.92
N ALA A 238 -67.54 -38.08 -54.00
CA ALA A 238 -67.72 -36.77 -53.37
C ALA A 238 -67.75 -36.86 -51.83
N ASP A 239 -68.41 -37.86 -51.27
CA ASP A 239 -68.46 -38.07 -49.80
C ASP A 239 -67.09 -38.48 -49.24
N ARG A 240 -66.35 -39.27 -50.01
CA ARG A 240 -64.97 -39.67 -49.71
C ARG A 240 -64.03 -38.46 -49.72
N GLN A 241 -64.15 -37.60 -50.71
CA GLN A 241 -63.37 -36.36 -50.79
C GLN A 241 -63.68 -35.42 -49.62
N ALA A 242 -64.95 -35.26 -49.25
CA ALA A 242 -65.32 -34.45 -48.09
C ALA A 242 -64.72 -34.97 -46.77
N ALA A 243 -64.63 -36.29 -46.61
CA ALA A 243 -63.97 -36.90 -45.45
C ALA A 243 -62.45 -36.64 -45.45
N ILE A 244 -61.80 -36.71 -46.61
CA ILE A 244 -60.38 -36.37 -46.78
C ILE A 244 -60.13 -34.89 -46.45
N ASP A 245 -61.00 -33.98 -46.89
CA ASP A 245 -60.87 -32.54 -46.62
C ASP A 245 -60.95 -32.24 -45.12
N VAL A 246 -61.84 -32.93 -44.39
CA VAL A 246 -61.93 -32.83 -42.92
C VAL A 246 -60.67 -33.38 -42.25
N LEU A 247 -60.14 -34.51 -42.72
CA LEU A 247 -58.90 -35.09 -42.22
C LEU A 247 -57.72 -34.13 -42.41
N ASN A 248 -57.59 -33.54 -43.60
CA ASN A 248 -56.56 -32.55 -43.92
C ASN A 248 -56.65 -31.34 -42.98
N ALA A 249 -57.84 -30.77 -42.82
CA ALA A 249 -58.05 -29.62 -41.93
C ALA A 249 -57.72 -29.96 -40.46
N ASN A 250 -58.03 -31.16 -40.00
CA ASN A 250 -57.69 -31.60 -38.64
C ASN A 250 -56.17 -31.76 -38.47
N THR A 251 -55.51 -32.42 -39.41
CA THR A 251 -54.05 -32.61 -39.41
C THR A 251 -53.31 -31.28 -39.44
N GLU A 252 -53.74 -30.33 -40.27
CA GLU A 252 -53.18 -28.98 -40.32
C GLU A 252 -53.30 -28.27 -38.95
N ASN A 253 -54.45 -28.37 -38.29
CA ASN A 253 -54.63 -27.83 -36.94
C ASN A 253 -53.71 -28.50 -35.91
N ARG A 254 -53.47 -29.83 -36.01
CA ARG A 254 -52.55 -30.56 -35.13
C ARG A 254 -51.09 -30.13 -35.34
N TYR A 255 -50.66 -29.96 -36.59
CA TYR A 255 -49.33 -29.43 -36.92
C TYR A 255 -49.16 -28.00 -36.42
N SER A 256 -50.15 -27.13 -36.65
CA SER A 256 -50.11 -25.74 -36.18
C SER A 256 -50.01 -25.67 -34.64
N LEU A 257 -50.74 -26.52 -33.92
CA LEU A 257 -50.63 -26.60 -32.47
C LEU A 257 -49.24 -27.07 -32.03
N ALA A 258 -48.72 -28.15 -32.61
CA ALA A 258 -47.38 -28.65 -32.29
C ALA A 258 -46.28 -27.60 -32.61
N ALA A 259 -46.42 -26.91 -33.74
CA ALA A 259 -45.53 -25.83 -34.19
C ALA A 259 -45.56 -24.63 -33.22
N SER A 260 -46.76 -24.23 -32.76
CA SER A 260 -46.93 -23.15 -31.78
C SER A 260 -46.30 -23.46 -30.41
N ILE A 261 -46.30 -24.72 -29.99
CA ILE A 261 -45.67 -25.18 -28.74
C ILE A 261 -44.15 -25.18 -28.86
N ALA A 262 -43.62 -25.53 -30.03
CA ALA A 262 -42.18 -25.55 -30.32
C ALA A 262 -41.62 -24.18 -30.75
N GLY A 263 -42.47 -23.19 -31.02
CA GLY A 263 -42.05 -21.87 -31.49
C GLY A 263 -41.48 -21.86 -32.91
N VAL A 264 -41.86 -22.83 -33.75
CA VAL A 264 -41.42 -22.96 -35.15
C VAL A 264 -42.63 -22.70 -36.06
N GLU A 265 -42.42 -22.09 -37.23
CA GLU A 265 -43.47 -21.91 -38.25
C GLU A 265 -43.40 -23.09 -39.24
N LEU A 266 -44.53 -23.78 -39.44
CA LEU A 266 -44.60 -24.94 -40.33
C LEU A 266 -45.79 -24.85 -41.26
N GLU A 267 -45.57 -25.20 -42.53
CA GLU A 267 -46.61 -25.41 -43.51
C GLU A 267 -46.79 -26.92 -43.72
N TRP A 268 -48.03 -27.40 -43.54
CA TRP A 268 -48.42 -28.75 -43.95
C TRP A 268 -48.57 -28.76 -45.47
N THR A 269 -47.71 -29.51 -46.18
CA THR A 269 -47.69 -29.54 -47.65
C THR A 269 -48.59 -30.61 -48.28
N GLY A 270 -49.37 -31.34 -47.49
CA GLY A 270 -50.29 -32.37 -47.98
C GLY A 270 -49.64 -33.71 -48.35
N VAL A 271 -50.46 -34.70 -48.73
CA VAL A 271 -50.00 -35.99 -49.29
C VAL A 271 -49.00 -35.70 -50.43
N PRO A 272 -47.86 -36.41 -50.54
CA PRO A 272 -47.06 -36.36 -51.76
C PRO A 272 -47.96 -36.81 -52.90
N SER A 273 -48.39 -35.86 -53.74
CA SER A 273 -49.24 -36.14 -54.88
C SER A 273 -48.53 -37.11 -55.80
N GLY A 274 -48.87 -38.39 -55.73
CA GLY A 274 -48.61 -39.34 -56.79
C GLY A 274 -49.43 -38.91 -58.02
N SER A 275 -48.94 -37.91 -58.76
CA SER A 275 -49.21 -37.59 -60.18
C SER A 275 -49.02 -36.11 -60.53
N THR A 276 -47.94 -35.47 -60.11
CA THR A 276 -47.31 -34.49 -61.02
C THR A 276 -46.41 -35.27 -61.97
N ILE A 277 -46.89 -35.44 -63.19
CA ILE A 277 -46.05 -35.75 -64.35
C ILE A 277 -44.88 -34.75 -64.28
N TYR A 278 -43.66 -35.25 -64.11
CA TYR A 278 -42.43 -34.50 -64.33
C TYR A 278 -42.53 -33.84 -65.71
N THR A 279 -42.85 -32.54 -65.76
CA THR A 279 -42.58 -31.75 -66.94
C THR A 279 -41.13 -31.30 -66.84
N ASP A 280 -40.36 -31.51 -67.91
CA ASP A 280 -38.92 -31.32 -68.07
C ASP A 280 -38.37 -29.90 -67.73
N ALA A 281 -39.16 -29.02 -67.10
CA ALA A 281 -38.77 -27.68 -66.71
C ALA A 281 -37.98 -27.62 -65.39
N ASP A 282 -38.30 -28.46 -64.40
CA ASP A 282 -37.64 -28.39 -63.08
C ASP A 282 -36.25 -29.06 -63.08
N ALA A 283 -36.00 -30.03 -63.95
CA ALA A 283 -34.67 -30.60 -64.14
C ALA A 283 -33.66 -29.60 -64.74
N ALA A 284 -34.14 -28.55 -65.42
CA ALA A 284 -33.28 -27.49 -65.95
C ALA A 284 -32.89 -26.46 -64.89
N ALA A 285 -33.71 -26.27 -63.84
CA ALA A 285 -33.42 -25.35 -62.75
C ALA A 285 -32.37 -25.92 -61.79
N ASP A 286 -32.46 -27.22 -61.46
CA ASP A 286 -31.47 -27.90 -60.61
C ASP A 286 -30.10 -28.05 -61.30
N ALA A 287 -30.07 -28.21 -62.63
CA ALA A 287 -28.82 -28.23 -63.39
C ALA A 287 -28.12 -26.87 -63.43
N ALA A 288 -28.87 -25.76 -63.43
CA ALA A 288 -28.31 -24.41 -63.45
C ALA A 288 -27.73 -24.00 -62.08
N ALA A 289 -28.34 -24.43 -60.97
CA ALA A 289 -27.81 -24.18 -59.63
C ALA A 289 -26.48 -24.92 -59.36
N ALA A 290 -26.31 -26.13 -59.92
CA ALA A 290 -25.08 -26.91 -59.78
C ALA A 290 -23.88 -26.31 -60.54
N GLU A 291 -24.10 -25.61 -61.68
CA GLU A 291 -23.02 -24.92 -62.39
C GLU A 291 -22.55 -23.64 -61.67
N GLU A 292 -23.43 -22.95 -60.96
CA GLU A 292 -23.07 -21.74 -60.19
C GLU A 292 -22.24 -22.08 -58.94
N GLU A 293 -22.55 -23.19 -58.27
CA GLU A 293 -21.78 -23.67 -57.11
C GLU A 293 -20.39 -24.22 -57.52
N ALA A 294 -20.30 -24.87 -58.68
CA ALA A 294 -19.02 -25.33 -59.24
C ALA A 294 -18.11 -24.15 -59.65
N ALA A 295 -18.67 -23.05 -60.16
CA ALA A 295 -17.92 -21.84 -60.51
C ALA A 295 -17.39 -21.11 -59.25
N ALA A 296 -18.17 -21.08 -58.17
CA ALA A 296 -17.75 -20.49 -56.89
C ALA A 296 -16.61 -21.28 -56.23
N ALA A 297 -16.65 -22.62 -56.30
CA ALA A 297 -15.58 -23.47 -55.79
C ALA A 297 -14.26 -23.32 -56.55
N ALA A 298 -14.31 -23.10 -57.88
CA ALA A 298 -13.12 -22.85 -58.69
C ALA A 298 -12.45 -21.49 -58.36
N ALA A 299 -13.24 -20.45 -58.10
CA ALA A 299 -12.73 -19.13 -57.72
C ALA A 299 -12.03 -19.13 -56.34
N LEU A 300 -12.48 -19.98 -55.41
CA LEU A 300 -11.85 -20.12 -54.09
C LEU A 300 -10.48 -20.82 -54.18
N ALA A 301 -10.34 -21.80 -55.07
CA ALA A 301 -9.09 -22.54 -55.26
C ALA A 301 -7.96 -21.70 -55.90
N GLU A 302 -8.31 -20.74 -56.77
CA GLU A 302 -7.35 -19.83 -57.39
C GLU A 302 -6.81 -18.79 -56.38
N ASN A 303 -7.63 -18.39 -55.41
CA ASN A 303 -7.22 -17.43 -54.39
C ASN A 303 -6.27 -18.07 -53.35
N MET A 304 -6.46 -19.36 -53.02
CA MET A 304 -5.58 -20.08 -52.08
C MET A 304 -4.19 -20.40 -52.63
N THR A 305 -4.03 -20.52 -53.96
CA THR A 305 -2.72 -20.76 -54.57
C THR A 305 -1.83 -19.52 -54.63
N SER A 306 -2.42 -18.31 -54.57
CA SER A 306 -1.67 -17.04 -54.52
C SER A 306 -0.99 -16.76 -53.16
N TYR A 307 -1.45 -17.41 -52.08
CA TYR A 307 -0.98 -17.14 -50.72
C TYR A 307 0.16 -18.07 -50.26
N SER A 308 0.54 -19.08 -51.05
CA SER A 308 1.61 -20.04 -50.75
C SER A 308 2.97 -19.67 -51.39
N GLY A 309 3.09 -18.47 -51.99
CA GLY A 309 4.22 -18.06 -52.81
C GLY A 309 5.12 -16.95 -52.23
N ILE A 310 5.09 -16.68 -50.93
CA ILE A 310 6.02 -15.75 -50.24
C ILE A 310 6.78 -16.50 -49.15
#